data_AF-A0A956ML21-F1
#
_entry.id   AF-A0A956ML21-F1
#
_cell.length_a   1.000
_cell.length_b   1.000
_cell.length_c   1.000
_cell.angle_alpha   90.00
_cell.angle_beta   90.00
_cell.angle_gamma   90.00
#
_symmetry.space_group_name_H-M   'P 1'
#
loop_
_entity.id
_entity.type
_entity.pdbx_description
1 polymer ?
#
loop_
_entity_poly.entity_id
_entity_poly.type
_entity_poly.pdbx_seq_one_letter_code
_entity_poly.pdbx_strand_id
1 'polypeptide(L)'
;MSGPEFRVVRDPIWNTIRVDAIAMRIVDTAAFQRLRYIRQLGHAHLVYPGATHTRFDHALGVYHLARRALHLLDERGLLGGPAGEGAELVPYAALLHDIG
;
A
#
# COMPACT_ATOMS: atom_id res chain seq x y z
N MET A 1 18.35 21.02 -4.26
CA MET A 1 16.95 20.57 -4.43
C MET A 1 16.84 19.24 -3.71
N SER A 2 16.15 19.18 -2.57
CA SER A 2 15.92 17.90 -1.88
C SER A 2 14.86 17.15 -2.67
N GLY A 3 15.13 15.89 -3.02
CA GLY A 3 14.16 15.04 -3.74
C GLY A 3 12.88 14.84 -2.91
N PRO A 4 11.83 14.23 -3.50
CA PRO A 4 10.61 13.98 -2.75
C PRO A 4 10.92 13.14 -1.51
N GLU A 5 10.41 13.59 -0.35
CA GLU A 5 10.63 12.92 0.92
C GLU A 5 9.78 11.64 0.95
N PHE A 6 10.45 10.48 0.97
CA PHE A 6 9.79 9.19 1.11
C PHE A 6 10.25 8.53 2.41
N ARG A 7 9.30 7.97 3.17
CA ARG A 7 9.65 7.06 4.26
C ARG A 7 9.82 5.65 3.73
N VAL A 8 10.80 4.94 4.28
CA VAL A 8 11.09 3.55 3.92
C VAL A 8 10.49 2.64 4.99
N VAL A 9 9.64 1.71 4.55
CA VAL A 9 9.11 0.63 5.39
C VAL A 9 9.74 -0.68 4.95
N ARG A 10 10.23 -1.48 5.91
CA ARG A 10 10.71 -2.83 5.65
C ARG A 10 9.54 -3.79 5.65
N ASP A 11 9.47 -4.62 4.62
CA ASP A 11 8.38 -5.56 4.39
C ASP A 11 8.96 -6.94 4.03
N PRO A 12 8.45 -8.05 4.55
CA PRO A 12 8.99 -9.38 4.30
C PRO A 12 8.78 -9.88 2.86
N ILE A 13 7.81 -9.35 2.12
CA ILE A 13 7.49 -9.75 0.74
C ILE A 13 8.23 -8.84 -0.25
N TRP A 14 8.20 -7.53 -0.02
CA TRP A 14 8.71 -6.52 -0.95
C TRP A 14 10.10 -5.99 -0.58
N ASN A 15 10.66 -6.40 0.56
CA ASN A 15 11.90 -5.94 1.19
C ASN A 15 11.90 -4.45 1.60
N THR A 16 11.53 -3.56 0.68
CA THR A 16 11.47 -2.11 0.91
C THR A 16 10.31 -1.49 0.15
N ILE A 17 9.38 -0.92 0.91
CA ILE A 17 8.27 -0.12 0.40
C ILE A 17 8.61 1.36 0.63
N ARG A 18 8.60 2.15 -0.45
CA ARG A 18 8.71 3.61 -0.39
C ARG A 18 7.32 4.21 -0.25
N VAL A 19 7.09 4.95 0.83
CA VAL A 19 5.82 5.58 1.15
C VAL A 19 5.99 7.09 1.02
N ASP A 20 5.21 7.72 0.14
CA ASP A 20 5.23 9.18 -0.03
C ASP A 20 4.57 9.90 1.16
N ALA A 21 4.76 11.22 1.24
CA ALA A 21 4.26 12.02 2.35
C ALA A 21 2.72 11.97 2.51
N ILE A 22 1.96 11.85 1.42
CA ILE A 22 0.48 11.79 1.48
C ILE A 22 0.06 10.44 2.07
N ALA A 23 0.58 9.35 1.51
CA ALA A 23 0.34 8.00 2.02
C ALA A 23 0.78 7.88 3.48
N MET A 24 1.88 8.52 3.86
CA MET A 24 2.36 8.48 5.23
C MET A 24 1.41 9.19 6.20
N ARG A 25 0.81 10.34 5.82
CA ARG A 25 -0.23 10.99 6.63
C ARG A 25 -1.46 10.09 6.81
N ILE A 26 -1.84 9.33 5.79
CA ILE A 26 -2.93 8.34 5.90
C ILE A 26 -2.53 7.23 6.87
N VAL A 27 -1.33 6.67 6.72
CA VAL A 27 -0.82 5.59 7.57
C VAL A 27 -0.74 6.03 9.03
N ASP A 28 -0.35 7.27 9.30
CA ASP A 28 -0.22 7.82 10.67
C ASP A 28 -1.58 8.10 11.36
N THR A 29 -2.72 7.90 10.68
CA THR A 29 -4.04 8.04 11.31
C THR A 29 -4.40 6.86 12.20
N ALA A 30 -5.19 7.11 13.25
CA ALA A 30 -5.72 6.05 14.12
C ALA A 30 -6.55 5.01 13.35
N ALA A 31 -7.32 5.45 12.35
CA ALA A 31 -8.13 4.57 11.51
C ALA A 31 -7.26 3.53 10.78
N PHE A 32 -6.13 3.96 10.21
CA PHE A 32 -5.21 3.06 9.51
C PHE A 32 -4.36 2.22 10.47
N GLN A 33 -3.86 2.81 11.56
CA GLN A 33 -3.08 2.09 12.57
C GLN A 33 -3.89 0.95 13.23
N ARG A 34 -5.22 1.04 13.28
CA ARG A 34 -6.13 -0.05 13.69
C ARG A 34 -5.85 -1.36 12.94
N LEU A 35 -5.47 -1.28 11.66
CA LEU A 35 -5.26 -2.45 10.82
C LEU A 35 -4.12 -3.35 11.33
N ARG A 36 -3.22 -2.84 12.18
CA ARG A 36 -2.16 -3.63 12.83
C ARG A 36 -2.71 -4.71 13.77
N TYR A 37 -3.95 -4.57 14.19
CA TYR A 37 -4.60 -5.48 15.15
C TYR A 37 -5.60 -6.42 14.49
N ILE A 38 -5.76 -6.32 13.16
CA ILE A 38 -6.69 -7.16 12.39
C ILE A 38 -5.87 -8.14 11.56
N ARG A 39 -5.92 -9.42 11.93
CA ARG A 39 -5.27 -10.48 11.16
C ARG A 39 -5.95 -10.65 9.81
N GLN A 40 -5.15 -10.75 8.75
CA GLN A 40 -5.69 -10.87 7.38
C GLN A 40 -6.62 -12.08 7.23
N LEU A 41 -6.21 -13.22 7.80
CA LEU A 41 -6.93 -14.50 7.70
C LEU A 41 -7.70 -14.87 8.97
N GLY A 42 -8.00 -13.89 9.84
CA GLY A 42 -8.77 -14.10 11.06
C GLY A 42 -8.19 -15.19 11.97
N HIS A 43 -8.99 -16.24 12.24
CA HIS A 43 -8.61 -17.35 13.12
C HIS A 43 -7.69 -18.40 12.47
N ALA A 44 -7.35 -18.27 11.18
CA ALA A 44 -6.49 -19.24 10.50
C ALA A 44 -5.13 -19.43 11.20
N HIS A 45 -4.63 -18.41 11.91
CA HIS A 45 -3.40 -18.50 12.72
C HIS A 45 -3.44 -19.57 13.83
N LEU A 46 -4.62 -20.03 14.24
CA LEU A 46 -4.80 -21.12 15.21
C LEU A 46 -4.49 -22.50 14.61
N VAL A 47 -4.54 -22.62 13.28
CA VAL A 47 -4.24 -23.86 12.53
C VAL A 47 -2.90 -23.72 11.81
N TYR A 48 -2.63 -22.54 11.25
CA TYR A 48 -1.43 -22.21 10.50
C TYR A 48 -0.64 -21.12 11.25
N PRO A 49 0.33 -21.48 12.11
CA PRO A 49 0.99 -20.53 12.99
C PRO A 49 1.76 -19.41 12.26
N GLY A 50 2.07 -19.58 10.97
CA GLY A 50 2.66 -18.54 10.12
C GLY A 50 1.67 -17.50 9.57
N ALA A 51 0.35 -17.71 9.70
CA ALA A 51 -0.68 -16.79 9.23
C ALA A 51 -0.89 -15.59 10.18
N THR A 52 0.20 -14.91 10.55
CA THR A 52 0.22 -13.82 11.53
C THR A 52 0.12 -12.42 10.91
N HIS A 53 0.26 -12.32 9.59
CA HIS A 53 0.18 -11.07 8.85
C HIS A 53 -1.15 -10.34 9.09
N THR A 54 -1.06 -9.01 9.10
CA THR A 54 -2.18 -8.13 9.42
C THR A 54 -2.67 -7.41 8.17
N ARG A 55 -3.88 -6.84 8.25
CA ARG A 55 -4.39 -5.96 7.19
C ARG A 55 -3.51 -4.74 6.96
N PHE A 56 -2.75 -4.31 7.97
CA PHE A 56 -1.80 -3.20 7.84
C PHE A 56 -0.69 -3.50 6.84
N ASP A 57 -0.03 -4.65 6.99
CA ASP A 57 1.08 -5.07 6.12
C ASP A 57 0.55 -5.32 4.69
N HIS A 58 -0.62 -5.94 4.60
CA HIS A 58 -1.31 -6.16 3.33
C HIS A 58 -1.60 -4.84 2.60
N ALA A 59 -2.24 -3.88 3.25
CA ALA A 59 -2.59 -2.59 2.65
C ALA A 59 -1.36 -1.81 2.15
N LEU A 60 -0.25 -1.83 2.88
CA LEU A 60 1.02 -1.24 2.43
C LEU A 60 1.57 -1.95 1.18
N GLY A 61 1.50 -3.28 1.15
CA GLY A 61 1.87 -4.09 0.00
C GLY A 61 1.02 -3.79 -1.24
N VAL A 62 -0.29 -3.62 -1.08
CA VAL A 62 -1.21 -3.27 -2.18
C VAL A 62 -0.93 -1.85 -2.69
N TYR A 63 -0.69 -0.87 -1.81
CA TYR A 63 -0.21 0.46 -2.21
C TYR A 63 1.09 0.39 -3.03
N HIS A 64 2.07 -0.40 -2.57
CA HIS A 64 3.33 -0.59 -3.29
C HIS A 64 3.10 -1.16 -4.69
N LEU A 65 2.29 -2.22 -4.78
CA LEU A 65 2.00 -2.90 -6.03
C LEU A 65 1.24 -1.99 -7.00
N ALA A 66 0.26 -1.21 -6.52
CA ALA A 66 -0.48 -0.24 -7.32
C ALA A 66 0.46 0.81 -7.94
N ARG A 67 1.38 1.37 -7.16
CA ARG A 67 2.40 2.31 -7.68
C ARG A 67 3.28 1.68 -8.76
N ARG A 68 3.72 0.44 -8.52
CA ARG A 68 4.55 -0.30 -9.48
C ARG A 68 3.78 -0.59 -10.77
N ALA A 69 2.52 -0.97 -10.67
CA ALA A 69 1.67 -1.22 -11.83
C ALA A 69 1.45 0.06 -12.66
N LEU A 70 1.12 1.17 -12.02
CA LEU A 70 0.97 2.47 -12.69
C LEU A 70 2.24 2.90 -13.39
N HIS A 71 3.39 2.77 -12.73
CA HIS A 71 4.67 3.10 -13.35
C HIS A 71 4.93 2.28 -14.61
N LEU A 72 4.66 0.97 -14.58
CA LEU A 72 4.80 0.11 -15.75
C LEU A 72 3.80 0.44 -16.88
N LEU A 73 2.59 0.90 -16.55
CA LEU A 73 1.61 1.36 -17.53
C LEU A 73 2.05 2.68 -18.17
N ASP A 74 2.58 3.60 -17.36
CA ASP A 74 3.10 4.89 -17.80
C ASP A 74 4.30 4.71 -18.76
N GLU A 75 5.26 3.85 -18.38
CA GLU A 75 6.42 3.51 -19.23
C GLU A 75 6.02 2.94 -20.59
N ARG A 76 4.84 2.31 -20.69
CA ARG A 76 4.29 1.76 -21.93
C ARG A 76 3.40 2.74 -22.70
N GLY A 77 3.25 3.97 -22.21
CA GLY A 77 2.37 4.98 -22.79
C GLY A 77 0.87 4.64 -22.66
N LEU A 78 0.51 3.77 -21.72
CA LEU A 78 -0.86 3.27 -21.53
C LEU A 78 -1.70 4.14 -20.58
N LEU A 79 -1.11 5.16 -19.96
CA LEU A 79 -1.81 6.16 -19.15
C LEU A 79 -2.17 7.44 -19.94
N GLY A 80 -2.23 7.36 -21.26
CA GLY A 80 -2.69 8.47 -22.10
C GLY A 80 -4.23 8.63 -22.07
N GLY A 81 -4.69 9.87 -22.28
CA GLY A 81 -6.12 10.16 -22.40
C GLY A 81 -6.91 9.86 -21.11
N PRO A 82 -8.19 9.45 -21.22
CA PRO A 82 -9.05 9.20 -20.05
C PRO A 82 -8.52 8.14 -19.08
N ALA A 83 -7.67 7.22 -19.55
CA ALA A 83 -7.11 6.15 -18.71
C ALA A 83 -6.09 6.67 -17.69
N GLY A 84 -5.43 7.81 -17.96
CA GLY A 84 -4.52 8.45 -17.03
C GLY A 84 -5.20 9.40 -16.05
N GLU A 85 -6.45 9.77 -16.30
CA GLU A 85 -7.17 10.72 -15.46
C GLU A 85 -7.41 10.12 -14.06
N GLY A 86 -6.83 10.75 -13.03
CA GLY A 86 -6.91 10.29 -11.65
C GLY A 86 -6.03 9.07 -11.33
N ALA A 87 -5.15 8.65 -12.24
CA ALA A 87 -4.24 7.53 -12.01
C ALA A 87 -3.35 7.75 -10.77
N GLU A 88 -3.02 8.99 -10.45
CA GLU A 88 -2.26 9.38 -9.25
C GLU A 88 -2.98 9.08 -7.93
N LEU A 89 -4.31 8.93 -7.96
CA LEU A 89 -5.12 8.61 -6.78
C LEU A 89 -5.21 7.12 -6.50
N VAL A 90 -4.99 6.29 -7.51
CA VAL A 90 -5.11 4.83 -7.44
C VAL A 90 -4.28 4.22 -6.31
N PRO A 91 -3.02 4.64 -6.03
CA PRO A 91 -2.27 4.11 -4.90
C PRO A 91 -2.95 4.36 -3.55
N TYR A 92 -3.56 5.53 -3.35
CA TYR A 92 -4.23 5.84 -2.09
C TYR A 92 -5.56 5.10 -1.96
N ALA A 93 -6.28 4.90 -3.06
CA ALA A 93 -7.44 4.02 -3.09
C ALA A 93 -7.04 2.58 -2.73
N ALA A 94 -5.94 2.08 -3.30
CA ALA A 94 -5.38 0.77 -2.96
C ALA A 94 -4.94 0.68 -1.48
N LEU A 95 -4.33 1.73 -0.94
CA LEU A 95 -3.96 1.80 0.47
C LEU A 95 -5.19 1.69 1.38
N LEU A 96 -6.30 2.33 1.00
CA LEU A 96 -7.51 2.42 1.80
C LEU A 96 -8.55 1.32 1.53
N HIS A 97 -8.33 0.43 0.55
CA HIS A 97 -9.35 -0.53 0.11
C HIS A 97 -9.86 -1.45 1.23
N ASP A 98 -8.99 -1.77 2.18
CA ASP A 98 -9.23 -2.67 3.32
C ASP A 98 -9.40 -1.91 4.65
N ILE A 99 -9.70 -0.60 4.59
CA ILE A 99 -9.86 0.25 5.79
C ILE A 99 -11.10 -0.13 6.63
N GLY A 100 -12.05 -0.87 6.06
CA GLY A 100 -13.30 -1.34 6.68
C GLY A 100 -13.12 -2.63 7.47
#